data_AF-I0JKJ7-F1
#
_entry.id   AF-I0JKJ7-F1
#
_cell.length_a   1.000
_cell.length_b   1.000
_cell.length_c   1.000
_cell.angle_alpha   90.00
_cell.angle_beta   90.00
_cell.angle_gamma   90.00
#
_symmetry.space_group_name_H-M   'P 1'
#
loop_
_entity.id
_entity.type
_entity.pdbx_description
1 polymer ?
#
loop_
_entity_poly.entity_id
_entity_poly.type
_entity_poly.pdbx_seq_one_letter_code
_entity_poly.pdbx_strand_id
1 'polypeptide(L)' 'MNKKVRIGIGLIGNFILCFWGVNSLLTGEPAMDSTIISFLLAVGGFIGFIALVFELKKQNSA' A
#
# COMPACT_ATOMS: atom_id res chain seq x y z
N MET A 1 8.87 -15.36 13.11
CA MET A 1 8.69 -13.92 12.86
C MET A 1 7.47 -13.43 13.62
N ASN A 2 7.59 -12.37 14.40
CA ASN A 2 6.49 -11.90 15.25
C ASN A 2 5.34 -11.35 14.37
N LYS A 3 4.09 -11.75 14.63
CA LYS A 3 2.95 -11.47 13.73
C LYS A 3 2.71 -9.96 13.55
N LYS A 4 2.93 -9.18 14.63
CA LYS A 4 2.91 -7.71 14.64
C LYS A 4 3.99 -7.10 13.73
N VAL A 5 5.20 -7.68 13.72
CA VAL A 5 6.31 -7.21 12.87
C VAL A 5 6.02 -7.50 11.39
N ARG A 6 5.45 -8.66 11.07
CA ARG A 6 5.01 -8.99 9.71
C ARG A 6 3.99 -7.98 9.19
N ILE A 7 3.01 -7.62 10.01
CA ILE A 7 1.98 -6.65 9.63
C ILE A 7 2.56 -5.24 9.50
N GLY A 8 3.48 -4.85 10.40
CA GLY A 8 4.19 -3.57 10.31
C GLY A 8 4.98 -3.40 9.01
N ILE A 9 5.71 -4.44 8.58
CA ILE A 9 6.45 -4.44 7.31
C ILE A 9 5.47 -4.33 6.12
N GLY A 10 4.35 -5.05 6.17
CA GLY A 10 3.30 -4.95 5.15
C GLY A 10 2.70 -3.54 5.05
N LEU A 11 2.44 -2.90 6.20
CA LEU A 11 1.88 -1.54 6.26
C LEU A 11 2.83 -0.52 5.63
N ILE A 12 4.11 -0.56 6.01
CA ILE A 12 5.13 0.35 5.49
C ILE A 12 5.30 0.14 3.98
N GLY A 13 5.36 -1.12 3.53
CA GLY A 13 5.48 -1.46 2.11
C GLY A 13 4.30 -0.94 1.28
N ASN A 14 3.07 -1.21 1.73
CA ASN A 14 1.89 -0.75 0.99
C ASN A 14 1.72 0.77 1.02
N PHE A 15 2.11 1.43 2.11
CA PHE A 15 2.10 2.89 2.21
C PHE A 15 3.08 3.53 1.22
N ILE A 16 4.30 2.98 1.09
CA ILE A 16 5.29 3.43 0.11
C ILE A 16 4.78 3.23 -1.32
N LEU A 17 4.22 2.06 -1.64
CA LEU A 17 3.65 1.78 -2.98
C LEU A 17 2.50 2.74 -3.32
N CYS A 18 1.67 3.06 -2.33
CA CYS A 18 0.56 3.99 -2.49
C CYS A 18 1.06 5.41 -2.79
N PHE A 19 2.02 5.91 -2.00
CA PHE A 19 2.63 7.22 -2.23
C PHE A 19 3.38 7.28 -3.56
N TRP A 20 4.09 6.22 -3.94
CA TRP A 20 4.84 6.19 -5.19
C TRP A 20 3.92 6.18 -6.42
N GLY A 21 2.83 5.40 -6.38
CA GLY A 21 1.81 5.39 -7.43
C GLY A 21 1.10 6.75 -7.58
N VAL A 22 0.74 7.38 -6.46
CA VAL A 22 0.11 8.72 -6.46
C VAL A 22 1.08 9.79 -6.96
N ASN A 23 2.33 9.78 -6.50
CA ASN A 23 3.33 10.75 -6.93
C ASN A 23 3.58 10.66 -8.44
N SER A 24 3.70 9.43 -8.97
CA SER A 24 3.81 9.19 -10.40
C SER A 24 2.60 9.65 -11.22
N LEU A 25 1.39 9.56 -10.67
CA LEU A 25 0.20 10.12 -11.30
C LEU A 25 0.22 11.66 -11.31
N LEU A 26 0.77 12.29 -10.26
CA LEU A 26 0.81 13.75 -10.09
C LEU A 26 1.88 14.43 -10.95
N THR A 27 3.07 13.82 -11.09
CA THR A 27 4.13 14.37 -11.97
C THR A 27 3.88 14.13 -13.45
N GLY A 28 2.86 13.33 -13.81
CA GLY A 28 2.58 12.98 -15.21
C GLY A 28 3.64 12.07 -15.85
N GLU A 29 4.65 11.67 -15.07
CA GLU A 29 5.68 10.71 -15.44
C GLU A 29 5.24 9.33 -14.92
N PRO A 30 4.79 8.43 -15.82
CA PRO A 30 4.42 7.09 -15.42
C PRO A 30 5.66 6.39 -14.83
N ALA A 31 5.55 5.92 -13.59
CA ALA A 31 6.62 5.23 -12.86
C ALA A 31 7.04 3.94 -13.58
N MET A 32 6.12 3.40 -14.38
CA MET A 32 6.37 2.37 -15.38
C MET A 32 5.47 2.72 -16.56
N ASP A 33 6.03 2.98 -17.75
CA ASP A 33 5.51 3.14 -19.13
C ASP A 33 3.99 3.37 -19.40
N SER A 34 3.07 2.85 -18.59
CA SER A 34 1.62 3.02 -18.66
C SER A 34 1.02 3.60 -17.37
N THR A 35 0.26 4.69 -17.50
CA THR A 35 -0.53 5.36 -16.45
C THR A 35 -1.45 4.40 -15.67
N ILE A 36 -1.90 3.32 -16.32
CA ILE A 36 -2.72 2.25 -15.73
C ILE A 36 -1.98 1.56 -14.57
N ILE A 37 -0.66 1.35 -14.70
CA ILE A 37 0.15 0.68 -13.70
C ILE A 37 0.29 1.58 -12.46
N SER A 38 0.57 2.87 -12.65
CA SER A 38 0.63 3.83 -11.53
C SER A 38 -0.70 3.92 -10.78
N PHE A 39 -1.84 3.87 -11.49
CA PHE A 39 -3.16 3.84 -10.88
C PHE A 39 -3.43 2.54 -10.12
N LEU A 40 -3.12 1.39 -10.72
CA LEU A 40 -3.28 0.09 -10.07
C LEU A 40 -2.37 -0.03 -8.83
N LEU A 41 -1.19 0.57 -8.87
CA LEU A 41 -0.25 0.63 -7.75
C LEU A 41 -0.75 1.53 -6.62
N ALA A 42 -1.29 2.71 -6.95
CA ALA A 42 -1.89 3.62 -5.98
C ALA A 42 -3.10 2.97 -5.28
N VAL A 43 -4.05 2.46 -6.07
CA VAL A 43 -5.28 1.86 -5.55
C VAL A 43 -5.00 0.53 -4.84
N GLY A 44 -4.14 -0.32 -5.41
CA GLY A 44 -3.72 -1.58 -4.79
C GLY A 44 -2.94 -1.38 -3.49
N GLY A 45 -2.04 -0.38 -3.47
CA GLY A 45 -1.34 0.08 -2.27
C GLY A 45 -2.32 0.55 -1.18
N PHE A 46 -3.38 1.26 -1.56
CA PHE A 46 -4.40 1.71 -0.61
C PHE A 46 -5.25 0.55 -0.07
N ILE A 47 -5.72 -0.33 -0.95
CA ILE A 47 -6.55 -1.49 -0.58
C ILE A 47 -5.79 -2.41 0.38
N GLY A 48 -4.54 -2.77 0.08
CA GLY A 48 -3.77 -3.64 0.97
C GLY A 48 -3.37 -2.94 2.27
N PHE A 49 -3.25 -1.61 2.30
CA PHE A 49 -3.06 -0.85 3.53
C PHE A 49 -4.28 -1.00 4.43
N ILE A 50 -5.48 -0.77 3.89
CA ILE A 50 -6.75 -0.96 4.62
C ILE A 50 -6.90 -2.40 5.10
N ALA A 51 -6.60 -3.40 4.26
CA ALA A 51 -6.67 -4.80 4.64
C ALA A 51 -5.78 -5.13 5.85
N LEU A 52 -4.54 -4.64 5.86
CA LEU A 52 -3.60 -4.82 6.98
C LEU A 52 -4.03 -4.06 8.24
N VAL A 53 -4.57 -2.85 8.11
CA VAL A 53 -5.17 -2.10 9.24
C VAL A 53 -6.33 -2.89 9.85
N PHE A 54 -7.20 -3.45 9.01
CA PHE A 54 -8.35 -4.23 9.47
C PHE A 54 -7.89 -5.52 10.17
N GLU A 55 -6.85 -6.18 9.65
CA GLU A 55 -6.26 -7.37 10.26
C GLU A 55 -5.60 -7.05 11.62
N LEU A 56 -4.92 -5.91 11.75
CA LEU A 56 -4.43 -5.44 13.07
C LEU A 56 -5.58 -5.20 14.04
N LYS A 57 -6.62 -4.50 13.59
CA LYS A 57 -7.77 -4.17 14.46
C LYS A 57 -8.46 -5.44 14.96
N LYS A 58 -8.58 -6.45 14.09
CA LYS A 58 -9.10 -7.78 14.44
C LYS A 58 -8.21 -8.50 15.46
N GLN A 59 -6.89 -8.42 15.32
CA GLN A 59 -5.95 -9.03 16.29
C GLN A 59 -5.88 -8.30 17.64
N ASN A 60 -6.22 -7.01 17.69
CA ASN A 60 -6.22 -6.24 18.93
C ASN A 60 -7.57 -6.29 19.67
N SER A 61 -8.63 -6.74 19.00
CA SER A 61 -9.98 -6.92 19.59
C SER A 61 -10.27 -8.36 20.02
N ALA A 62 -9.29 -9.27 19.89
CA ALA A 62 -9.33 -10.66 20.33
C ALA A 62 -8.31 -10.87 21.44
#